data_AF-A0A1V5PSK2-F1
#
_entry.id   AF-A0A1V5PSK2-F1
#
_cell.length_a   1.000
_cell.length_b   1.000
_cell.length_c   1.000
_cell.angle_alpha   90.00
_cell.angle_beta   90.00
_cell.angle_gamma   90.00
#
_symmetry.space_group_name_H-M   'P 1'
#
loop_
_entity.id
_entity.type
_entity.pdbx_description
1 polymer ?
#
loop_
_entity_poly.entity_id
_entity_poly.type
_entity_poly.pdbx_seq_one_letter_code
_entity_poly.pdbx_strand_id
1 'polypeptide(L)'
;MKKTGEKKKFTDYLLILNDEEIYWSVWGQLFYMDGQKESTLKILTSIEHSLCIYFHVFVEYFEIELEAAMDNYNDTLYERGRSKPTAYDLGRYECVRCGGCCWAWPCSITPDDSLRISKYLGISESVFLENYTVMINNDLRTLRRTEWTDVSGTRQDGYRLWDINTPCVFYDDSKGLCNIHSVKPEEGRVYKCWEEGKILNDKMQVLREKYNKKLRSLLAGGK
;
A
#
# COMPACT_ATOMS: atom_id res chain seq x y z
N MET A 1 42.00 9.38 60.79
CA MET A 1 41.98 8.70 59.47
C MET A 1 41.07 9.48 58.52
N LYS A 2 41.64 10.33 57.67
CA LYS A 2 40.90 11.02 56.60
C LYS A 2 40.82 10.08 55.40
N LYS A 3 39.62 9.61 55.04
CA LYS A 3 39.41 8.89 53.76
C LYS A 3 39.49 9.92 52.63
N THR A 4 40.62 9.97 51.95
CA THR A 4 40.76 10.62 50.64
C THR A 4 39.92 9.84 49.65
N GLY A 5 38.76 10.39 49.27
CA GLY A 5 37.94 9.82 48.20
C GLY A 5 38.65 10.03 46.86
N GLU A 6 39.07 8.94 46.23
CA GLU A 6 39.49 8.94 44.83
C GLU A 6 38.31 9.36 43.96
N LYS A 7 38.46 10.48 43.24
CA LYS A 7 37.54 10.85 42.17
C LYS A 7 37.70 9.83 41.05
N LYS A 8 36.74 8.91 40.91
CA LYS A 8 36.59 8.08 39.70
C LYS A 8 36.43 9.04 38.51
N LYS A 9 37.42 9.09 37.63
CA LYS A 9 37.29 9.67 36.29
C LYS A 9 36.25 8.83 35.54
N PHE A 10 35.02 9.32 35.47
CA PHE A 10 34.11 8.86 34.43
C PHE A 10 34.65 9.44 33.13
N THR A 11 34.90 8.57 32.15
CA THR A 11 35.22 8.97 30.78
C THR A 11 33.92 9.47 30.17
N ASP A 12 33.63 10.74 30.42
CA ASP A 12 32.44 11.38 29.90
C ASP A 12 32.64 11.70 28.42
N TYR A 13 31.63 11.40 27.61
CA TYR A 13 31.57 11.85 26.23
C TYR A 13 31.00 13.26 26.21
N LEU A 14 31.77 14.18 25.62
CA LEU A 14 31.48 15.61 25.59
C LEU A 14 31.00 16.01 24.19
N LEU A 15 29.84 16.64 24.12
CA LEU A 15 29.38 17.39 22.95
C LEU A 15 29.39 18.86 23.26
N ILE A 16 30.00 19.65 22.38
CA ILE A 16 29.96 21.10 22.46
C ILE A 16 28.92 21.60 21.46
N LEU A 17 27.88 22.27 21.94
CA LEU A 17 26.88 22.91 21.10
C LEU A 17 26.70 24.37 21.53
N ASN A 18 26.94 25.32 20.62
CA ASN A 18 26.89 26.76 20.90
C ASN A 18 27.74 27.17 22.12
N ASP A 19 28.97 26.68 22.20
CA ASP A 19 29.91 26.92 23.31
C ASP A 19 29.49 26.35 24.67
N GLU A 20 28.46 25.51 24.72
CA GLU A 20 28.02 24.82 25.93
C GLU A 20 28.42 23.33 25.91
N GLU A 21 28.99 22.87 27.02
CA GLU A 21 29.46 21.49 27.20
C GLU A 21 28.33 20.58 27.68
N ILE A 22 27.90 19.64 26.85
CA ILE A 22 26.86 18.66 27.19
C ILE A 22 27.50 17.30 27.45
N TYR A 23 27.16 16.71 28.58
CA TYR A 23 27.68 15.43 29.05
C TYR A 23 26.59 14.36 28.95
N TRP A 24 26.94 13.19 28.42
CA TRP A 24 26.04 12.04 28.39
C TRP A 24 26.72 10.76 28.90
N SER A 25 25.90 9.82 29.39
CA SER A 25 26.39 8.48 29.73
C SER A 25 26.65 7.65 28.48
N VAL A 26 27.50 6.62 28.62
CA VAL A 26 27.72 5.56 27.62
C VAL A 26 26.40 4.95 27.09
N TRP A 27 25.30 5.07 27.84
CA TRP A 27 23.97 4.53 27.51
C TRP A 27 23.03 5.55 26.84
N GLY A 28 23.52 6.72 26.44
CA GLY A 28 22.73 7.74 25.74
C GLY A 28 21.76 8.54 26.62
N GLN A 29 21.86 8.43 27.95
CA GLN A 29 21.07 9.28 28.85
C GLN A 29 21.74 10.66 28.98
N LEU A 30 20.98 11.71 28.65
CA LEU A 30 21.33 13.10 28.95
C LEU A 30 21.21 13.32 30.46
N PHE A 31 22.30 13.78 31.08
CA PHE A 31 22.24 14.21 32.47
C PHE A 31 21.87 15.69 32.51
N TYR A 32 20.77 16.01 33.20
CA TYR A 32 20.47 17.38 33.54
C TYR A 32 21.44 17.85 34.63
N MET A 33 22.36 18.76 34.30
CA MET A 33 23.12 19.50 35.31
C MET A 33 22.46 20.85 35.55
N ASP A 34 22.34 21.26 36.81
CA ASP A 34 21.82 22.59 37.16
C ASP A 34 22.68 23.68 36.49
N GLY A 35 22.04 24.49 35.65
CA GLY A 35 22.70 25.49 34.78
C GLY A 35 22.62 25.19 33.28
N GLN A 36 22.30 23.95 32.87
CA GLN A 36 22.27 23.53 31.45
C GLN A 36 20.86 23.41 30.87
N LYS A 37 19.86 23.99 31.54
CA LYS A 37 18.46 23.90 31.13
C LYS A 37 18.23 24.47 29.74
N GLU A 38 18.87 25.59 29.42
CA GLU A 38 18.68 26.29 28.15
C GLU A 38 19.31 25.55 26.97
N SER A 39 20.56 25.09 27.08
CA SER A 39 21.21 24.25 26.06
C SER A 39 20.53 22.92 25.90
N THR A 40 20.13 22.26 26.99
CA THR A 40 19.33 21.03 26.91
C THR A 40 18.05 21.24 26.11
N LEU A 41 17.33 22.35 26.37
CA LEU A 41 16.12 22.70 25.63
C LEU A 41 16.41 22.97 24.15
N LYS A 42 17.48 23.72 23.83
CA LYS A 42 17.91 23.99 22.44
C LYS A 42 18.22 22.70 21.68
N ILE A 43 18.86 21.72 22.32
CA ILE A 43 19.15 20.41 21.74
C ILE A 43 17.85 19.66 21.45
N LEU A 44 16.96 19.56 22.44
CA LEU A 44 15.69 18.86 22.30
C LEU A 44 14.83 19.48 21.18
N THR A 45 14.76 20.81 21.12
CA THR A 45 14.08 21.53 20.02
C THR A 45 14.74 21.27 18.67
N SER A 46 16.08 21.21 18.61
CA SER A 46 16.78 20.89 17.36
C SER A 46 16.54 19.45 16.89
N ILE A 47 16.45 18.50 17.84
CA ILE A 47 16.06 17.11 17.56
C ILE A 47 14.61 17.06 17.06
N GLU A 48 13.69 17.74 17.75
CA GLU A 48 12.28 17.83 17.34
C GLU A 48 12.15 18.39 15.92
N HIS A 49 12.79 19.52 15.62
CA HIS A 49 12.80 20.10 14.28
C HIS A 49 13.39 19.15 13.24
N SER A 50 14.50 18.46 13.57
CA SER A 50 15.12 17.49 12.65
C SER A 50 14.20 16.31 12.38
N LEU A 51 13.47 15.83 13.40
CA LEU A 51 12.44 14.79 13.25
C LEU A 51 11.27 15.30 12.42
N CYS A 52 10.79 16.53 12.63
CA CYS A 52 9.74 17.13 11.80
C CYS A 52 10.15 17.24 10.33
N ILE A 53 11.38 17.67 10.04
CA ILE A 53 11.91 17.71 8.67
C ILE A 53 11.99 16.29 8.09
N TYR A 54 12.52 15.33 8.85
CA TYR A 54 12.57 13.93 8.43
C TYR A 54 11.17 13.39 8.12
N PHE A 55 10.20 13.62 8.99
CA PHE A 55 8.80 13.21 8.77
C PHE A 55 8.18 13.89 7.56
N HIS A 56 8.42 15.19 7.35
CA HIS A 56 7.90 15.88 6.17
C HIS A 56 8.52 15.36 4.87
N VAL A 57 9.84 15.20 4.83
CA VAL A 57 10.54 14.63 3.66
C VAL A 57 10.09 13.19 3.41
N PHE A 58 9.92 12.40 4.47
CA PHE A 58 9.41 11.03 4.37
C PHE A 58 7.98 11.04 3.81
N VAL A 59 7.05 11.81 4.38
CA VAL A 59 5.66 11.87 3.89
C VAL A 59 5.62 12.33 2.44
N GLU A 60 6.31 13.42 2.09
CA GLU A 60 6.33 13.95 0.72
C GLU A 60 6.92 12.95 -0.28
N TYR A 61 8.03 12.30 0.07
CA TYR A 61 8.66 11.31 -0.81
C TYR A 61 7.81 10.05 -0.99
N PHE A 62 7.22 9.53 0.10
CA PHE A 62 6.32 8.36 0.03
C PHE A 62 5.01 8.69 -0.70
N GLU A 63 4.49 9.91 -0.58
CA GLU A 63 3.33 10.36 -1.35
C GLU A 63 3.63 10.38 -2.84
N ILE A 64 4.80 10.89 -3.26
CA ILE A 64 5.19 10.94 -4.69
C ILE A 64 5.30 9.53 -5.30
N GLU A 65 5.97 8.59 -4.62
CA GLU A 65 6.11 7.22 -5.16
C GLU A 65 4.77 6.49 -5.22
N LEU A 66 3.92 6.66 -4.20
CA LEU A 66 2.58 6.07 -4.18
C LEU A 66 1.67 6.68 -5.25
N GLU A 67 1.67 8.00 -5.41
CA GLU A 67 0.93 8.71 -6.46
C GLU A 67 1.36 8.23 -7.85
N ALA A 68 2.67 8.15 -8.11
CA ALA A 68 3.18 7.65 -9.38
C ALA A 68 2.74 6.20 -9.66
N ALA A 69 2.73 5.33 -8.63
CA ALA A 69 2.25 3.97 -8.76
C ALA A 69 0.73 3.91 -9.03
N MET A 70 -0.06 4.78 -8.38
CA MET A 70 -1.50 4.89 -8.59
C MET A 70 -1.84 5.46 -9.98
N ASP A 71 -1.07 6.41 -10.48
CA ASP A 71 -1.24 6.94 -11.84
C ASP A 71 -0.94 5.87 -12.88
N ASN A 72 0.18 5.14 -12.74
CA ASN A 72 0.46 3.98 -13.60
C ASN A 72 -0.67 2.94 -13.55
N TYR A 73 -1.21 2.67 -12.36
CA TYR A 73 -2.36 1.78 -12.18
C TYR A 73 -3.57 2.23 -13.00
N ASN A 74 -3.94 3.50 -12.89
CA ASN A 74 -5.10 4.03 -13.59
C ASN A 74 -4.90 4.03 -15.11
N ASP A 75 -3.73 4.46 -15.58
CA ASP A 75 -3.39 4.52 -17.01
C ASP A 75 -3.38 3.13 -17.63
N THR A 76 -2.75 2.16 -16.97
CA THR A 76 -2.69 0.78 -17.45
C THR A 76 -4.09 0.16 -17.54
N LEU A 77 -4.94 0.36 -16.52
CA LEU A 77 -6.32 -0.13 -16.58
C LEU A 77 -7.14 0.57 -17.66
N TYR A 78 -6.93 1.87 -17.86
CA TYR A 78 -7.61 2.64 -18.89
C TYR A 78 -7.26 2.13 -20.29
N GLU A 79 -5.97 2.03 -20.64
CA GLU A 79 -5.53 1.54 -21.95
C GLU A 79 -5.97 0.08 -22.19
N ARG A 80 -5.90 -0.75 -21.15
CA ARG A 80 -6.43 -2.11 -21.21
C ARG A 80 -7.94 -2.13 -21.46
N GLY A 81 -8.70 -1.25 -20.82
CA GLY A 81 -10.15 -1.13 -21.00
C GLY A 81 -10.54 -0.79 -22.44
N ARG A 82 -9.71 -0.02 -23.15
CA ARG A 82 -9.94 0.32 -24.57
C ARG A 82 -9.85 -0.89 -25.50
N SER A 83 -8.93 -1.82 -25.23
CA SER A 83 -8.72 -3.02 -26.06
C SER A 83 -9.53 -4.22 -25.61
N LYS A 84 -9.81 -4.33 -24.30
CA LYS A 84 -10.51 -5.46 -23.65
C LYS A 84 -11.62 -4.91 -22.75
N PRO A 85 -12.71 -4.38 -23.32
CA PRO A 85 -13.80 -3.77 -22.57
C PRO A 85 -14.42 -4.75 -21.56
N THR A 86 -14.84 -4.23 -20.41
CA THR A 86 -15.47 -5.04 -19.37
C THR A 86 -16.89 -5.47 -19.76
N ALA A 87 -17.47 -6.38 -18.98
CA ALA A 87 -18.88 -6.74 -19.16
C ALA A 87 -19.80 -5.51 -19.04
N TYR A 88 -19.47 -4.60 -18.14
CA TYR A 88 -20.19 -3.34 -17.94
C TYR A 88 -20.13 -2.46 -19.19
N ASP A 89 -18.93 -2.23 -19.73
CA ASP A 89 -18.73 -1.39 -20.94
C ASP A 89 -19.50 -1.94 -22.15
N LEU A 90 -19.66 -3.28 -22.19
CA LEU A 90 -20.42 -3.99 -23.22
C LEU A 90 -21.92 -4.13 -22.93
N GLY A 91 -22.42 -3.61 -21.80
CA GLY A 91 -23.82 -3.76 -21.40
C GLY A 91 -24.25 -5.21 -21.12
N ARG A 92 -23.33 -6.07 -20.71
CA ARG A 92 -23.55 -7.50 -20.40
C ARG A 92 -23.78 -7.69 -18.91
N TYR A 93 -24.51 -8.74 -18.54
CA TYR A 93 -24.85 -9.10 -17.15
C TYR A 93 -24.14 -10.38 -16.67
N GLU A 94 -23.05 -10.74 -17.33
CA GLU A 94 -22.27 -11.94 -17.05
C GLU A 94 -20.80 -11.73 -17.37
N CYS A 95 -19.96 -12.64 -16.88
CA CYS A 95 -18.52 -12.59 -17.11
C CYS A 95 -18.19 -12.82 -18.59
N VAL A 96 -17.71 -11.76 -19.27
CA VAL A 96 -17.23 -11.83 -20.66
C VAL A 96 -15.76 -12.24 -20.76
N ARG A 97 -15.15 -12.67 -19.65
CA ARG A 97 -13.72 -13.05 -19.56
C ARG A 97 -12.77 -11.96 -20.07
N CYS A 98 -13.14 -10.68 -19.92
CA CYS A 98 -12.29 -9.55 -20.33
C CYS A 98 -10.91 -9.55 -19.62
N GLY A 99 -10.82 -10.23 -18.47
CA GLY A 99 -9.63 -10.32 -17.63
C GLY A 99 -9.42 -9.11 -16.74
N GLY A 100 -10.41 -8.20 -16.62
CA GLY A 100 -10.36 -6.99 -15.79
C GLY A 100 -9.82 -7.27 -14.39
N CYS A 101 -10.43 -8.26 -13.72
CA CYS A 101 -10.01 -8.72 -12.40
C CYS A 101 -8.59 -9.31 -12.35
N CYS A 102 -8.03 -9.77 -13.47
CA CYS A 102 -6.67 -10.28 -13.51
C CYS A 102 -5.62 -9.17 -13.59
N TRP A 103 -5.98 -7.95 -14.01
CA TRP A 103 -5.03 -6.82 -14.04
C TRP A 103 -5.24 -5.82 -12.92
N ALA A 104 -6.47 -5.70 -12.43
CA ALA A 104 -6.82 -4.84 -11.31
C ALA A 104 -6.31 -5.42 -9.98
N TRP A 105 -7.11 -5.32 -8.92
CA TRP A 105 -6.77 -5.84 -7.61
C TRP A 105 -6.64 -7.37 -7.63
N PRO A 106 -5.48 -7.94 -7.25
CA PRO A 106 -5.30 -9.39 -7.25
C PRO A 106 -6.08 -10.00 -6.07
N CYS A 107 -6.82 -11.07 -6.35
CA CYS A 107 -7.70 -11.70 -5.37
C CYS A 107 -6.95 -12.26 -4.16
N SER A 108 -7.49 -12.00 -2.98
CA SER A 108 -7.07 -12.61 -1.72
C SER A 108 -7.29 -14.12 -1.78
N ILE A 109 -6.34 -14.88 -1.25
CA ILE A 109 -6.34 -16.34 -1.22
C ILE A 109 -6.69 -16.81 0.18
N THR A 110 -7.81 -17.52 0.28
CA THR A 110 -8.19 -18.27 1.47
C THR A 110 -7.52 -19.66 1.46
N PRO A 111 -7.42 -20.36 2.61
CA PRO A 111 -6.95 -21.75 2.65
C PRO A 111 -7.75 -22.70 1.76
N ASP A 112 -9.06 -22.50 1.64
CA ASP A 112 -9.91 -23.31 0.76
C ASP A 112 -9.63 -23.03 -0.72
N ASP A 113 -9.30 -21.78 -1.07
CA ASP A 113 -8.89 -21.42 -2.42
C ASP A 113 -7.55 -22.07 -2.78
N SER A 114 -6.56 -22.06 -1.89
CA SER A 114 -5.25 -22.69 -2.16
C SER A 114 -5.36 -24.20 -2.37
N LEU A 115 -6.14 -24.90 -1.53
CA LEU A 115 -6.41 -26.33 -1.71
C LEU A 115 -7.12 -26.64 -3.04
N ARG A 116 -8.14 -25.85 -3.38
CA ARG A 116 -8.93 -26.07 -4.60
C ARG A 116 -8.12 -25.79 -5.87
N ILE A 117 -7.35 -24.71 -5.88
CA ILE A 117 -6.53 -24.32 -7.03
C ILE A 117 -5.35 -25.28 -7.20
N SER A 118 -4.64 -25.63 -6.12
CA SER A 118 -3.52 -26.59 -6.20
C SER A 118 -3.97 -27.96 -6.73
N LYS A 119 -5.11 -28.47 -6.25
CA LYS A 119 -5.72 -29.70 -6.76
C LYS A 119 -6.05 -29.62 -8.25
N TYR A 120 -6.60 -28.49 -8.70
CA TYR A 120 -6.91 -28.27 -10.13
C TYR A 120 -5.64 -28.23 -11.00
N LEU A 121 -4.56 -27.67 -10.47
CA LEU A 121 -3.27 -27.59 -11.15
C LEU A 121 -2.47 -28.91 -11.08
N GLY A 122 -2.89 -29.88 -10.28
CA GLY A 122 -2.17 -31.14 -10.10
C GLY A 122 -0.85 -31.00 -9.32
N ILE A 123 -0.75 -29.99 -8.45
CA ILE A 123 0.43 -29.71 -7.62
C ILE A 123 0.06 -29.76 -6.13
N SER A 124 1.05 -29.82 -5.24
CA SER A 124 0.78 -29.69 -3.81
C SER A 124 0.39 -28.25 -3.45
N GLU A 125 -0.37 -28.10 -2.36
CA GLU A 125 -0.72 -26.77 -1.84
C GLU A 125 0.51 -25.94 -1.49
N SER A 126 1.53 -26.54 -0.89
CA SER A 126 2.80 -25.86 -0.59
C SER A 126 3.46 -25.28 -1.85
N VAL A 127 3.54 -26.06 -2.92
CA VAL A 127 4.09 -25.63 -4.22
C VAL A 127 3.23 -24.53 -4.83
N PHE A 128 1.90 -24.58 -4.67
CA PHE A 128 1.02 -23.51 -5.11
C PHE A 128 1.29 -22.20 -4.36
N LEU A 129 1.31 -22.25 -3.03
CA LEU A 129 1.54 -21.08 -2.17
C LEU A 129 2.92 -20.47 -2.42
N GLU A 130 3.93 -21.29 -2.61
CA GLU A 130 5.31 -20.85 -2.87
C GLU A 130 5.45 -20.24 -4.26
N ASN A 131 4.89 -20.87 -5.31
CA ASN A 131 5.15 -20.50 -6.70
C ASN A 131 4.07 -19.64 -7.35
N TYR A 132 2.92 -19.40 -6.74
CA TYR A 132 1.82 -18.68 -7.38
C TYR A 132 1.19 -17.60 -6.51
N THR A 133 1.63 -17.47 -5.26
CA THR A 133 1.12 -16.46 -4.34
C THR A 133 2.25 -15.64 -3.74
N VAL A 134 1.91 -14.44 -3.29
CA VAL A 134 2.77 -13.56 -2.49
C VAL A 134 2.06 -13.21 -1.19
N MET A 135 2.82 -12.99 -0.12
CA MET A 135 2.26 -12.51 1.14
C MET A 135 2.20 -10.99 1.13
N ILE A 136 1.07 -10.41 1.52
CA ILE A 136 0.88 -8.97 1.70
C ILE A 136 0.74 -8.66 3.20
N ASN A 137 0.25 -7.47 3.55
CA ASN A 137 0.05 -7.08 4.95
C ASN A 137 -0.88 -8.04 5.71
N ASN A 138 -0.60 -8.23 7.00
CA ASN A 138 -1.35 -9.09 7.93
C ASN A 138 -1.46 -10.56 7.51
N ASP A 139 -0.39 -11.12 6.92
CA ASP A 139 -0.29 -12.52 6.49
C ASP A 139 -1.36 -12.94 5.45
N LEU A 140 -2.03 -11.97 4.85
CA LEU A 140 -2.91 -12.20 3.72
C LEU A 140 -2.07 -12.62 2.51
N ARG A 141 -2.60 -13.51 1.68
CA ARG A 141 -1.96 -13.92 0.43
C ARG A 141 -2.78 -13.48 -0.76
N THR A 142 -2.11 -13.14 -1.85
CA THR A 142 -2.76 -12.84 -3.12
C THR A 142 -2.05 -13.58 -4.26
N LEU A 143 -2.73 -13.73 -5.39
CA LEU A 143 -2.11 -14.30 -6.59
C LEU A 143 -0.99 -13.39 -7.09
N ARG A 144 0.16 -13.97 -7.46
CA ARG A 144 1.25 -13.18 -8.03
C ARG A 144 0.93 -12.70 -9.45
N ARG A 145 1.61 -11.64 -9.88
CA ARG A 145 1.65 -11.20 -11.28
C ARG A 145 2.68 -11.99 -12.08
N THR A 146 2.54 -12.01 -13.40
CA THR A 146 3.39 -12.80 -14.31
C THR A 146 4.88 -12.41 -14.19
N GLU A 147 5.19 -11.13 -14.05
CA GLU A 147 6.59 -10.66 -13.95
C GLU A 147 7.16 -10.70 -12.53
N TRP A 148 6.36 -11.03 -11.51
CA TRP A 148 6.80 -11.12 -10.12
C TRP A 148 7.50 -12.47 -9.85
N THR A 149 8.64 -12.67 -10.50
CA THR A 149 9.46 -13.87 -10.33
C THR A 149 10.41 -13.77 -9.14
N ASP A 150 10.78 -12.55 -8.74
CA ASP A 150 11.71 -12.22 -7.65
C ASP A 150 11.10 -12.35 -6.25
N VAL A 151 9.77 -12.42 -6.13
CA VAL A 151 9.04 -12.33 -4.85
C VAL A 151 8.16 -13.54 -4.53
N SER A 152 8.36 -14.65 -5.22
CA SER A 152 7.55 -15.85 -4.99
C SER A 152 7.76 -16.36 -3.55
N GLY A 153 6.67 -16.51 -2.79
CA GLY A 153 6.74 -16.98 -1.41
C GLY A 153 7.26 -15.96 -0.38
N THR A 154 7.60 -14.73 -0.77
CA THR A 154 8.08 -13.68 0.14
C THR A 154 6.99 -12.67 0.48
N ARG A 155 7.27 -11.80 1.46
CA ARG A 155 6.41 -10.67 1.82
C ARG A 155 6.64 -9.53 0.84
N GLN A 156 5.57 -9.10 0.21
CA GLN A 156 5.49 -7.99 -0.73
C GLN A 156 5.17 -6.68 0.03
N ASP A 157 5.72 -5.59 -0.48
CA ASP A 157 5.33 -4.25 -0.03
C ASP A 157 3.98 -3.89 -0.66
N GLY A 158 3.16 -3.14 0.07
CA GLY A 158 1.85 -2.70 -0.39
C GLY A 158 1.92 -1.87 -1.67
N TYR A 159 2.98 -1.10 -1.91
CA TYR A 159 3.09 -0.27 -3.11
C TYR A 159 3.12 -1.10 -4.39
N ARG A 160 3.77 -2.28 -4.38
CA ARG A 160 3.86 -3.14 -5.57
C ARG A 160 2.49 -3.69 -5.98
N LEU A 161 1.47 -3.66 -5.12
CA LEU A 161 0.10 -4.01 -5.53
C LEU A 161 -0.45 -3.09 -6.62
N TRP A 162 0.02 -1.83 -6.65
CA TRP A 162 -0.31 -0.81 -7.66
C TRP A 162 0.62 -0.87 -8.88
N ASP A 163 1.74 -1.59 -8.80
CA ASP A 163 2.64 -1.82 -9.94
C ASP A 163 2.07 -2.93 -10.85
N ILE A 164 1.24 -2.54 -11.81
CA ILE A 164 0.38 -3.45 -12.59
C ILE A 164 0.79 -3.63 -14.04
N ASN A 165 2.08 -3.56 -14.34
CA ASN A 165 2.61 -3.74 -15.70
C ASN A 165 2.25 -5.11 -16.29
N THR A 166 1.91 -6.09 -15.44
CA THR A 166 1.46 -7.42 -15.88
C THR A 166 0.18 -7.92 -15.21
N PRO A 167 -0.54 -8.83 -15.87
CA PRO A 167 -1.66 -9.51 -15.24
C PRO A 167 -1.21 -10.50 -14.17
N CYS A 168 -2.19 -11.02 -13.43
CA CYS A 168 -2.10 -12.24 -12.66
C CYS A 168 -1.50 -13.38 -13.50
N VAL A 169 -0.65 -14.19 -12.87
CA VAL A 169 0.06 -15.35 -13.46
C VAL A 169 -0.86 -16.37 -14.17
N PHE A 170 -2.15 -16.40 -13.82
CA PHE A 170 -3.11 -17.32 -14.43
C PHE A 170 -3.87 -16.74 -15.63
N TYR A 171 -3.64 -15.49 -16.00
CA TYR A 171 -4.26 -14.90 -17.18
C TYR A 171 -3.37 -15.11 -18.41
N ASP A 172 -3.89 -15.83 -19.39
CA ASP A 172 -3.30 -15.94 -20.72
C ASP A 172 -3.77 -14.76 -21.55
N ASP A 173 -2.92 -13.73 -21.64
CA ASP A 173 -3.24 -12.48 -22.33
C ASP A 173 -3.48 -12.70 -23.85
N SER A 174 -2.75 -13.66 -24.44
CA SER A 174 -2.83 -14.01 -25.86
C SER A 174 -4.17 -14.63 -26.24
N LYS A 175 -4.75 -15.43 -25.33
CA LYS A 175 -6.06 -16.06 -25.52
C LYS A 175 -7.20 -15.29 -24.83
N GLY A 176 -6.87 -14.26 -24.07
CA GLY A 176 -7.83 -13.50 -23.28
C GLY A 176 -8.60 -14.36 -22.27
N LEU A 177 -7.93 -15.33 -21.61
CA LEU A 177 -8.60 -16.27 -20.70
C LEU A 177 -7.87 -16.47 -19.38
N CYS A 178 -8.64 -16.71 -18.31
CA CYS A 178 -8.10 -17.12 -17.02
C CYS A 178 -8.02 -18.65 -16.95
N ASN A 179 -6.81 -19.19 -16.81
CA ASN A 179 -6.53 -20.63 -16.82
C ASN A 179 -7.15 -21.36 -15.62
N ILE A 180 -7.42 -20.64 -14.53
CA ILE A 180 -8.06 -21.16 -13.33
C ILE A 180 -9.52 -20.68 -13.19
N HIS A 181 -10.18 -20.21 -14.26
CA HIS A 181 -11.51 -19.58 -14.16
C HIS A 181 -12.56 -20.42 -13.40
N SER A 182 -12.56 -21.74 -13.58
CA SER A 182 -13.47 -22.68 -12.90
C SER A 182 -13.21 -22.81 -11.39
N VAL A 183 -11.97 -22.56 -10.97
CA VAL A 183 -11.51 -22.67 -9.58
C VAL A 183 -10.97 -21.35 -9.02
N LYS A 184 -11.28 -20.22 -9.66
CA LYS A 184 -10.76 -18.91 -9.26
C LYS A 184 -11.12 -18.60 -7.80
N PRO A 185 -10.29 -17.80 -7.10
CA PRO A 185 -10.54 -17.45 -5.70
C PRO A 185 -11.95 -16.92 -5.46
N GLU A 186 -12.46 -17.07 -4.24
CA GLU A 186 -13.82 -16.61 -3.89
C GLU A 186 -14.04 -15.14 -4.24
N GLU A 187 -13.12 -14.26 -3.87
CA GLU A 187 -13.20 -12.83 -4.19
C GLU A 187 -13.35 -12.60 -5.70
N GLY A 188 -12.58 -13.33 -6.52
CA GLY A 188 -12.68 -13.26 -7.98
C GLY A 188 -13.98 -13.86 -8.55
N ARG A 189 -14.67 -14.75 -7.82
CA ARG A 189 -16.01 -15.28 -8.17
C ARG A 189 -17.12 -14.31 -7.83
N VAL A 190 -17.04 -13.68 -6.68
CA VAL A 190 -18.03 -12.73 -6.17
C VAL A 190 -17.92 -11.39 -6.90
N TYR A 191 -16.72 -11.01 -7.34
CA TYR A 191 -16.50 -9.81 -8.11
C TYR A 191 -17.22 -9.86 -9.47
N LYS A 192 -18.16 -8.93 -9.65
CA LYS A 192 -19.01 -8.80 -10.84
C LYS A 192 -18.87 -7.39 -11.40
N CYS A 193 -17.92 -7.20 -12.32
CA CYS A 193 -17.67 -5.88 -12.91
C CYS A 193 -18.91 -5.26 -13.58
N TRP A 194 -19.88 -6.07 -14.01
CA TRP A 194 -21.16 -5.62 -14.56
C TRP A 194 -22.13 -5.03 -13.51
N GLU A 195 -21.90 -5.25 -12.22
CA GLU A 195 -22.69 -4.67 -11.12
C GLU A 195 -22.04 -3.37 -10.60
N GLU A 196 -20.71 -3.26 -10.60
CA GLU A 196 -20.00 -2.09 -10.07
C GLU A 196 -20.27 -0.80 -10.84
N GLY A 197 -20.22 -0.87 -12.18
CA GLY A 197 -20.49 0.29 -13.00
C GLY A 197 -21.93 0.79 -12.86
N LYS A 198 -22.89 -0.08 -12.49
CA LYS A 198 -24.25 0.35 -12.14
C LYS A 198 -24.24 1.10 -10.82
N ILE A 199 -23.65 0.54 -9.77
CA ILE A 199 -23.61 1.16 -8.44
C ILE A 199 -22.90 2.53 -8.50
N LEU A 200 -21.79 2.63 -9.22
CA LEU A 200 -21.06 3.89 -9.36
C LEU A 200 -21.85 4.91 -10.16
N ASN A 201 -22.44 4.52 -11.29
CA ASN A 201 -23.28 5.44 -12.07
C ASN A 201 -24.52 5.88 -11.31
N ASP A 202 -25.19 4.98 -10.59
CA ASP A 202 -26.36 5.30 -9.77
C ASP A 202 -25.97 6.31 -8.67
N LYS A 203 -24.85 6.08 -7.97
CA LYS A 203 -24.33 7.03 -6.96
C LYS A 203 -23.96 8.38 -7.58
N MET A 204 -23.29 8.37 -8.74
CA MET A 204 -22.90 9.60 -9.45
C MET A 204 -24.11 10.36 -9.98
N GLN A 205 -25.15 9.67 -10.43
CA GLN A 205 -26.41 10.26 -10.86
C GLN A 205 -27.13 10.93 -9.68
N VAL A 206 -27.23 10.24 -8.54
CA VAL A 206 -27.79 10.80 -7.30
C VAL A 206 -27.02 12.06 -6.86
N LEU A 207 -25.68 12.04 -6.93
CA LEU A 207 -24.86 13.20 -6.62
C LEU A 207 -25.09 14.36 -7.61
N ARG A 208 -25.13 14.08 -8.91
CA ARG A 208 -25.43 15.09 -9.95
C ARG A 208 -26.79 15.73 -9.72
N GLU A 209 -27.82 14.94 -9.43
CA GLU A 209 -29.16 15.44 -9.12
C GLU A 209 -29.17 16.33 -7.87
N LYS A 210 -28.48 15.90 -6.81
CA LYS A 210 -28.32 16.67 -5.56
C LYS A 210 -27.63 18.02 -5.82
N TYR A 211 -26.53 18.03 -6.58
CA TYR A 211 -25.81 19.26 -6.92
C TYR A 211 -26.62 20.19 -7.82
N ASN A 212 -27.28 19.65 -8.85
CA ASN A 212 -28.14 20.42 -9.74
C ASN A 212 -29.31 21.07 -8.97
N LYS A 213 -29.90 20.36 -8.01
CA LYS A 213 -30.95 20.91 -7.14
C LYS A 213 -30.43 22.07 -6.28
N LYS A 214 -29.25 21.91 -5.67
CA LYS A 214 -28.60 22.97 -4.87
C LYS A 214 -28.24 24.19 -5.73
N LEU A 215 -27.72 23.98 -6.93
CA LEU A 215 -27.39 25.05 -7.87
C LEU A 215 -28.65 25.82 -8.28
N ARG A 216 -29.74 25.13 -8.62
CA ARG A 216 -31.03 25.76 -8.94
C ARG A 216 -31.58 26.58 -7.77
N SER A 217 -31.48 26.11 -6.53
CA SER A 217 -31.95 26.88 -5.36
C SER A 217 -31.11 28.13 -5.12
N LEU A 218 -29.80 28.07 -5.34
CA LEU A 218 -28.91 29.23 -5.21
C LEU A 218 -29.22 30.28 -6.28
N LEU A 219 -29.46 29.85 -7.53
CA LEU A 219 -29.82 30.73 -8.63
C LEU A 219 -31.24 31.33 -8.48
N ALA A 220 -32.16 30.64 -7.80
CA ALA A 220 -33.51 31.13 -7.56
C ALA A 220 -33.61 32.10 -6.37
N GLY A 221 -32.69 32.02 -5.40
CA GLY A 221 -32.65 32.90 -4.22
C GLY A 221 -31.82 34.18 -4.38
N GLY A 222 -31.22 34.40 -5.55
CA GLY A 222 -30.44 35.60 -5.89
C GLY A 222 -31.24 36.69 -6.61
N LYS A 223 -32.53 36.83 -6.30
CA LYS A 223 -33.39 37.93 -6.79
C LYS A 223 -33.87 38.79 -5.63
#